data_AF-A0A842LNE6-F1
#
_entry.id   AF-A0A842LNE6-F1
#
_cell.length_a   1.000
_cell.length_b   1.000
_cell.length_c   1.000
_cell.angle_alpha   90.00
_cell.angle_beta   90.00
_cell.angle_gamma   90.00
#
_symmetry.space_group_name_H-M   'P 1'
#
loop_
_entity.id
_entity.type
_entity.pdbx_description
1 polymer ?
#
loop_
_entity_poly.entity_id
_entity_poly.type
_entity_poly.pdbx_seq_one_letter_code
_entity_poly.pdbx_strand_id
1 'polypeptide(L)'
;MRNPAAVPTGGNLYGEDPSLLPTQAAWIRGSMLADEALRAYNATPEQLGVVIWATETQNDKGATVAFILRLMGLEPIYGFGGSVMGVRATPLTVLNRSRVDVLMTTSGIFRETFPLLGVLLDRASRVALAASFNTLMAAINQESAENRTMLLAALNASVSSIQKAGLFIPGSDPLDRNPIARHWLYDVKELIKLGMKPEDAGIAAISRLFGPSLGNYGTRLPEAVQQDWTWEERTELGRLYIDSMKYALSEDGWGVSLEEVLTMRLRDVEGVYHSRSTNLYGVVDVDHNFEFLGGFRLAVEAAGGRVPGMYIINQVNPSNARIETLNQFLYRELQSRYYNPRWIQAMMQSGYAGAREISNNFVANLWGWNVMSPETISDWMWEETVDIYIRDRYGLGVKDWLSQGRNSYAMISMTGTMLTAIHRGYWNPDDATKRLIATTWAQAIAENGVACCDCSCGNIAMMEWAMQYLNPDLLSRVREKLYAATKSSAFAPSSDGGSTPTAPSNPGQPQAPGTSADNGEPHHEESQDSDVSTSAPGVEAATHSSAGENQGKAYEVSSASGSANPETGLPVYAIVGIVAIVGLLGLGYFFGPGRTD
;
A
#
# COMPACT_ATOMS: atom_id res chain seq x y z
N MET A 1 -16.49 -3.09 20.68
CA MET A 1 -15.01 -3.08 20.82
C MET A 1 -14.52 -4.52 20.78
N ARG A 2 -13.48 -4.85 19.98
CA ARG A 2 -13.00 -6.24 19.80
C ARG A 2 -12.21 -6.77 20.99
N ASN A 3 -11.31 -5.94 21.53
CA ASN A 3 -10.49 -6.27 22.68
C ASN A 3 -10.72 -5.25 23.81
N PRO A 4 -11.63 -5.53 24.77
CA PRO A 4 -11.83 -4.68 25.93
C PRO A 4 -10.60 -4.56 26.84
N ALA A 5 -9.65 -5.50 26.77
CA ALA A 5 -8.42 -5.45 27.57
C ALA A 5 -7.40 -4.43 27.06
N ALA A 6 -7.65 -3.80 25.90
CA ALA A 6 -6.80 -2.73 25.37
C ALA A 6 -7.00 -1.37 26.08
N VAL A 7 -7.95 -1.28 27.02
CA VAL A 7 -8.17 -0.11 27.87
C VAL A 7 -7.84 -0.42 29.34
N PRO A 8 -7.38 0.56 30.14
CA PRO A 8 -7.15 1.96 29.79
C PRO A 8 -5.94 2.16 28.85
N THR A 9 -5.95 3.27 28.12
CA THR A 9 -4.83 3.70 27.27
C THR A 9 -3.65 4.20 28.12
N GLY A 10 -2.50 4.48 27.49
CA GLY A 10 -1.32 5.04 28.16
C GLY A 10 -0.34 3.99 28.71
N GLY A 11 -0.57 2.70 28.44
CA GLY A 11 0.39 1.62 28.68
C GLY A 11 1.29 1.34 27.47
N ASN A 12 2.29 0.47 27.65
CA ASN A 12 3.11 -0.05 26.57
C ASN A 12 2.36 -1.18 25.83
N LEU A 13 1.82 -0.87 24.66
CA LEU A 13 1.05 -1.82 23.86
C LEU A 13 1.96 -2.93 23.29
N TYR A 14 1.42 -4.13 23.12
CA TYR A 14 2.16 -5.28 22.60
C TYR A 14 1.34 -6.09 21.58
N GLY A 15 2.06 -6.83 20.75
CA GLY A 15 1.54 -7.72 19.71
C GLY A 15 0.93 -9.02 20.28
N GLU A 16 0.27 -9.80 19.43
CA GLU A 16 -0.04 -11.20 19.77
C GLU A 16 1.18 -12.09 19.49
N ASP A 17 1.28 -13.24 20.15
CA ASP A 17 2.27 -14.25 19.79
C ASP A 17 1.96 -14.82 18.38
N PRO A 18 2.84 -14.58 17.38
CA PRO A 18 2.60 -15.05 16.01
C PRO A 18 2.47 -16.56 15.88
N SER A 19 3.03 -17.34 16.81
CA SER A 19 2.98 -18.81 16.79
C SER A 19 1.58 -19.37 17.05
N LEU A 20 0.67 -18.56 17.59
CA LEU A 20 -0.73 -18.94 17.87
C LEU A 20 -1.68 -18.59 16.71
N LEU A 21 -1.18 -17.95 15.66
CA LEU A 21 -1.98 -17.47 14.54
C LEU A 21 -1.89 -18.45 13.34
N PRO A 22 -2.99 -18.68 12.60
CA PRO A 22 -4.35 -18.25 12.91
C PRO A 22 -4.94 -19.01 14.10
N THR A 23 -5.61 -18.30 15.01
CA THR A 23 -6.30 -18.95 16.14
C THR A 23 -7.43 -19.86 15.66
N GLN A 24 -7.86 -20.85 16.46
CA GLN A 24 -8.98 -21.73 16.09
C GLN A 24 -10.29 -20.97 15.79
N ALA A 25 -10.57 -19.90 16.53
CA ALA A 25 -11.72 -19.04 16.27
C ALA A 25 -11.59 -18.26 14.96
N ALA A 26 -10.37 -17.82 14.62
CA ALA A 26 -10.07 -17.19 13.34
C ALA A 26 -10.14 -18.19 12.18
N TRP A 27 -9.74 -19.44 12.40
CA TRP A 27 -9.92 -20.53 11.43
C TRP A 27 -11.38 -20.71 11.03
N ILE A 28 -12.29 -20.79 12.01
CA ILE A 28 -13.73 -20.93 11.76
C ILE A 28 -14.25 -19.73 10.94
N ARG A 29 -13.96 -18.50 11.39
CA ARG A 29 -14.42 -17.28 10.71
C ARG A 29 -13.85 -17.16 9.29
N GLY A 30 -12.54 -17.29 9.14
CA GLY A 30 -11.85 -17.20 7.85
C GLY A 30 -12.36 -18.24 6.86
N SER A 31 -12.64 -19.47 7.34
CA SER A 31 -13.20 -20.52 6.50
C SER A 31 -14.62 -20.19 6.00
N MET A 32 -15.48 -19.68 6.89
CA MET A 32 -16.82 -19.23 6.51
C MET A 32 -16.79 -18.11 5.47
N LEU A 33 -15.87 -17.16 5.64
CA LEU A 33 -15.69 -16.03 4.72
C LEU A 33 -15.15 -16.48 3.35
N ALA A 34 -14.24 -17.46 3.33
CA ALA A 34 -13.73 -18.03 2.08
C ALA A 34 -14.84 -18.78 1.32
N ASP A 35 -15.63 -19.58 2.02
CA ASP A 35 -16.77 -20.27 1.41
C ASP A 35 -17.84 -19.28 0.94
N GLU A 36 -18.04 -18.16 1.63
CA GLU A 36 -18.90 -17.06 1.17
C GLU A 36 -18.36 -16.39 -0.09
N ALA A 37 -17.06 -16.07 -0.13
CA ALA A 37 -16.42 -15.46 -1.31
C ALA A 37 -16.60 -16.32 -2.55
N LEU A 38 -16.46 -17.64 -2.42
CA LEU A 38 -16.60 -18.58 -3.53
C LEU A 38 -18.04 -18.66 -4.09
N ARG A 39 -19.06 -18.34 -3.28
CA ARG A 39 -20.46 -18.30 -3.76
C ARG A 39 -20.73 -17.14 -4.72
N ALA A 40 -19.86 -16.14 -4.77
CA ALA A 40 -19.99 -15.03 -5.72
C ALA A 40 -19.61 -15.42 -7.16
N TYR A 41 -19.00 -16.60 -7.36
CA TYR A 41 -18.54 -17.08 -8.66
C TYR A 41 -19.44 -18.22 -9.17
N ASN A 42 -19.71 -18.24 -10.48
CA ASN A 42 -20.51 -19.30 -11.11
C ASN A 42 -19.81 -20.68 -11.06
N ALA A 43 -18.48 -20.66 -11.12
CA ALA A 43 -17.61 -21.82 -10.94
C ALA A 43 -16.51 -21.43 -9.95
N THR A 44 -15.83 -22.41 -9.37
CA THR A 44 -14.68 -22.12 -8.50
C THR A 44 -13.61 -21.38 -9.32
N PRO A 45 -13.20 -20.16 -8.92
CA PRO A 45 -12.19 -19.40 -9.63
C PRO A 45 -10.85 -20.15 -9.59
N GLU A 46 -10.06 -20.01 -10.65
CA GLU A 46 -8.75 -20.64 -10.73
C GLU A 46 -7.75 -19.94 -9.82
N GLN A 47 -7.79 -18.60 -9.78
CA GLN A 47 -6.87 -17.81 -8.97
C GLN A 47 -7.50 -16.53 -8.41
N LEU A 48 -7.23 -16.26 -7.13
CA LEU A 48 -7.61 -15.03 -6.43
C LEU A 48 -6.39 -14.32 -5.84
N GLY A 49 -6.48 -12.99 -5.70
CA GLY A 49 -5.49 -12.15 -5.04
C GLY A 49 -5.90 -11.80 -3.62
N VAL A 50 -4.98 -11.82 -2.65
CA VAL A 50 -5.26 -11.40 -1.26
C VAL A 50 -4.14 -10.50 -0.74
N VAL A 51 -4.53 -9.31 -0.24
CA VAL A 51 -3.64 -8.39 0.48
C VAL A 51 -3.63 -8.72 1.96
N ILE A 52 -2.45 -8.89 2.54
CA ILE A 52 -2.24 -9.20 3.95
C ILE A 52 -1.52 -8.04 4.65
N TRP A 53 -2.11 -7.53 5.73
CA TRP A 53 -1.52 -6.46 6.55
C TRP A 53 -1.26 -6.92 7.98
N ALA A 54 -0.24 -6.34 8.62
CA ALA A 54 0.11 -6.63 10.00
C ALA A 54 -1.01 -6.22 10.97
N THR A 55 -1.49 -4.99 10.83
CA THR A 55 -2.56 -4.44 11.69
C THR A 55 -3.85 -5.25 11.60
N GLU A 56 -4.24 -5.68 10.40
CA GLU A 56 -5.42 -6.53 10.22
C GLU A 56 -5.22 -7.94 10.80
N THR A 57 -4.03 -8.54 10.59
CA THR A 57 -3.67 -9.85 11.17
C THR A 57 -3.73 -9.85 12.70
N GLN A 58 -3.21 -8.79 13.33
CA GLN A 58 -3.27 -8.54 14.77
C GLN A 58 -4.72 -8.44 15.28
N ASN A 59 -5.57 -7.73 14.54
CA ASN A 59 -6.95 -7.43 14.93
C ASN A 59 -7.93 -8.58 14.67
N ASP A 60 -7.70 -9.36 13.61
CA ASP A 60 -8.55 -10.45 13.18
C ASP A 60 -8.11 -11.83 13.71
N LYS A 61 -6.93 -11.88 14.33
CA LYS A 61 -6.28 -13.07 14.92
C LYS A 61 -5.89 -14.13 13.86
N GLY A 62 -5.50 -13.66 12.67
CA GLY A 62 -5.13 -14.47 11.52
C GLY A 62 -6.32 -14.95 10.68
N ALA A 63 -7.49 -14.30 10.76
CA ALA A 63 -8.66 -14.75 10.02
C ALA A 63 -8.45 -14.65 8.49
N THR A 64 -7.69 -13.66 8.03
CA THR A 64 -7.29 -13.54 6.62
C THR A 64 -6.34 -14.66 6.18
N VAL A 65 -5.42 -15.10 7.05
CA VAL A 65 -4.58 -16.30 6.79
C VAL A 65 -5.45 -17.54 6.70
N ALA A 66 -6.41 -17.72 7.61
CA ALA A 66 -7.37 -18.82 7.55
C ALA A 66 -8.24 -18.80 6.28
N PHE A 67 -8.66 -17.61 5.84
CA PHE A 67 -9.36 -17.42 4.56
C PHE A 67 -8.53 -17.94 3.39
N ILE A 68 -7.25 -17.58 3.31
CA ILE A 68 -6.32 -18.06 2.28
C ILE A 68 -6.17 -19.60 2.34
N LEU A 69 -5.89 -20.16 3.52
CA LEU A 69 -5.74 -21.61 3.69
C LEU A 69 -7.00 -22.35 3.23
N ARG A 70 -8.19 -21.84 3.60
CA ARG A 70 -9.46 -22.43 3.17
C ARG A 70 -9.60 -22.38 1.66
N LEU A 71 -9.32 -21.25 0.99
CA LEU A 71 -9.38 -21.15 -0.49
C LEU A 71 -8.51 -22.22 -1.16
N MET A 72 -7.27 -22.40 -0.70
CA MET A 72 -6.32 -23.40 -1.21
C MET A 72 -6.71 -24.85 -0.86
N GLY A 73 -7.72 -25.04 -0.02
CA GLY A 73 -8.20 -26.35 0.43
C GLY A 73 -7.29 -26.98 1.47
N LEU A 74 -6.77 -26.17 2.39
CA LEU A 74 -5.83 -26.55 3.44
C LEU A 74 -6.41 -26.23 4.82
N GLU A 75 -5.91 -26.90 5.85
CA GLU A 75 -6.28 -26.69 7.25
C GLU A 75 -5.02 -26.50 8.11
N PRO A 76 -5.04 -25.60 9.12
CA PRO A 76 -3.97 -25.49 10.10
C PRO A 76 -3.90 -26.74 10.98
N ILE A 77 -2.68 -27.13 11.36
CA ILE A 77 -2.41 -28.18 12.34
C ILE A 77 -2.09 -27.51 13.66
N TYR A 78 -2.93 -27.76 14.68
CA TYR A 78 -2.74 -27.20 16.02
C TYR A 78 -1.99 -28.18 16.93
N GLY A 79 -0.99 -27.67 17.64
CA GLY A 79 -0.32 -28.34 18.73
C GLY A 79 -1.05 -28.19 20.06
N PHE A 80 -0.46 -28.77 21.11
CA PHE A 80 -0.92 -28.54 22.48
C PHE A 80 -0.78 -27.05 22.84
N GLY A 81 -1.81 -26.46 23.47
CA GLY A 81 -1.83 -25.02 23.80
C GLY A 81 -2.24 -24.09 22.65
N GLY A 82 -2.53 -24.62 21.45
CA GLY A 82 -3.08 -23.84 20.34
C GLY A 82 -2.05 -23.24 19.38
N SER A 83 -0.76 -23.57 19.53
CA SER A 83 0.27 -23.21 18.56
C SER A 83 0.00 -23.83 17.19
N VAL A 84 0.32 -23.10 16.13
CA VAL A 84 0.19 -23.57 14.76
C VAL A 84 1.49 -24.24 14.34
N MET A 85 1.43 -25.55 14.12
CA MET A 85 2.59 -26.40 13.81
C MET A 85 2.84 -26.54 12.30
N GLY A 86 1.85 -26.21 11.47
CA GLY A 86 1.90 -26.34 10.03
C GLY A 86 0.50 -26.39 9.41
N VAL A 87 0.41 -26.93 8.21
CA VAL A 87 -0.85 -27.10 7.48
C VAL A 87 -0.93 -28.48 6.83
N ARG A 88 -2.15 -28.94 6.58
CA ARG A 88 -2.43 -30.18 5.84
C ARG A 88 -3.44 -29.92 4.73
N ALA A 89 -3.35 -30.69 3.65
CA ALA A 89 -4.36 -30.65 2.59
C ALA A 89 -5.66 -31.33 3.02
N THR A 90 -6.79 -30.63 2.83
CA THR A 90 -8.11 -31.25 2.86
C THR A 90 -8.29 -32.08 1.57
N PRO A 91 -8.64 -33.37 1.65
CA PRO A 91 -8.91 -34.18 0.45
C PRO A 91 -10.03 -33.57 -0.41
N LEU A 92 -9.92 -33.65 -1.74
CA LEU A 92 -10.94 -33.09 -2.65
C LEU A 92 -12.34 -33.67 -2.44
N THR A 93 -12.44 -34.92 -1.96
CA THR A 93 -13.71 -35.57 -1.61
C THR A 93 -14.43 -34.89 -0.45
N VAL A 94 -13.67 -34.27 0.46
CA VAL A 94 -14.20 -33.50 1.59
C VAL A 94 -14.35 -32.02 1.20
N LEU A 95 -13.40 -31.48 0.43
CA LEU A 95 -13.42 -30.09 -0.04
C LEU A 95 -14.59 -29.82 -0.99
N ASN A 96 -14.97 -30.80 -1.81
CA ASN A 96 -16.07 -30.80 -2.76
C ASN A 96 -16.05 -29.64 -3.79
N ARG A 97 -14.86 -29.18 -4.16
CA ARG A 97 -14.61 -28.20 -5.22
C ARG A 97 -13.16 -28.29 -5.69
N SER A 98 -12.76 -27.52 -6.69
CA SER A 98 -11.34 -27.34 -7.00
C SER A 98 -10.63 -26.55 -5.90
N ARG A 99 -9.32 -26.73 -5.78
CA ARG A 99 -8.47 -25.78 -5.03
C ARG A 99 -8.45 -24.46 -5.79
N VAL A 100 -8.20 -23.36 -5.08
CA VAL A 100 -8.00 -22.04 -5.66
C VAL A 100 -6.54 -21.65 -5.46
N ASP A 101 -5.87 -21.24 -6.52
CA ASP A 101 -4.54 -20.63 -6.40
C ASP A 101 -4.69 -19.23 -5.78
N VAL A 102 -3.78 -18.85 -4.89
CA VAL A 102 -3.88 -17.57 -4.18
C VAL A 102 -2.58 -16.81 -4.33
N LEU A 103 -2.62 -15.69 -5.06
CA LEU A 103 -1.51 -14.74 -5.10
C LEU A 103 -1.66 -13.78 -3.92
N MET A 104 -0.65 -13.73 -3.07
CA MET A 104 -0.65 -12.96 -1.83
C MET A 104 0.32 -11.79 -1.95
N THR A 105 -0.15 -10.60 -1.61
CA THR A 105 0.73 -9.43 -1.45
C THR A 105 0.70 -8.94 -0.02
N THR A 106 1.82 -8.41 0.47
CA THR A 106 1.96 -8.00 1.87
C THR A 106 2.76 -6.72 2.03
N SER A 107 2.52 -5.98 3.11
CA SER A 107 3.36 -4.84 3.49
C SER A 107 4.68 -5.28 4.14
N GLY A 108 5.64 -4.35 4.22
CA GLY A 108 6.91 -4.59 4.91
C GLY A 108 6.74 -4.84 6.41
N ILE A 109 5.73 -4.24 7.05
CA ILE A 109 5.46 -4.43 8.49
C ILE A 109 5.01 -5.87 8.77
N PHE A 110 4.18 -6.47 7.91
CA PHE A 110 3.78 -7.86 8.09
C PHE A 110 4.97 -8.82 7.93
N ARG A 111 5.83 -8.58 6.94
CA ARG A 111 7.06 -9.37 6.74
C ARG A 111 7.92 -9.41 8.01
N GLU A 112 8.02 -8.28 8.71
CA GLU A 112 8.87 -8.14 9.90
C GLU A 112 8.18 -8.62 11.19
N THR A 113 6.87 -8.38 11.32
CA THR A 113 6.11 -8.71 12.53
C THR A 113 5.66 -10.17 12.56
N PHE A 114 5.34 -10.73 11.39
CA PHE A 114 4.76 -12.08 11.25
C PHE A 114 5.55 -12.99 10.29
N PRO A 115 6.88 -13.10 10.40
CA PRO A 115 7.68 -13.94 9.50
C PRO A 115 7.26 -15.42 9.57
N LEU A 116 6.85 -15.90 10.75
CA LEU A 116 6.32 -17.27 10.93
C LEU A 116 5.07 -17.52 10.08
N LEU A 117 4.19 -16.53 9.92
CA LEU A 117 3.02 -16.64 9.05
C LEU A 117 3.42 -16.59 7.57
N GLY A 118 4.43 -15.82 7.20
CA GLY A 118 4.98 -15.87 5.84
C GLY A 118 5.51 -17.26 5.48
N VAL A 119 6.27 -17.89 6.39
CA VAL A 119 6.72 -19.29 6.23
C VAL A 119 5.54 -20.27 6.17
N LEU A 120 4.51 -20.08 7.00
CA LEU A 120 3.29 -20.90 6.95
C LEU A 120 2.58 -20.82 5.59
N LEU A 121 2.50 -19.64 4.99
CA LEU A 121 1.85 -19.40 3.69
C LEU A 121 2.66 -19.96 2.51
N ASP A 122 3.99 -19.90 2.57
CA ASP A 122 4.86 -20.59 1.59
C ASP A 122 4.69 -22.11 1.70
N ARG A 123 4.76 -22.66 2.92
CA ARG A 123 4.49 -24.09 3.17
C ARG A 123 3.10 -24.50 2.70
N ALA A 124 2.10 -23.64 2.85
CA ALA A 124 0.75 -23.88 2.34
C ALA A 124 0.73 -24.08 0.82
N SER A 125 1.40 -23.21 0.07
CA SER A 125 1.53 -23.34 -1.39
C SER A 125 2.17 -24.68 -1.78
N ARG A 126 3.22 -25.08 -1.06
CA ARG A 126 3.93 -26.35 -1.29
C ARG A 126 3.14 -27.58 -0.89
N VAL A 127 2.38 -27.53 0.21
CA VAL A 127 1.47 -28.62 0.61
C VAL A 127 0.34 -28.78 -0.40
N ALA A 128 -0.19 -27.67 -0.93
CA ALA A 128 -1.18 -27.73 -2.00
C ALA A 128 -0.60 -28.29 -3.31
N LEU A 129 0.66 -27.99 -3.64
CA LEU A 129 1.37 -28.65 -4.75
C LEU A 129 1.52 -30.16 -4.50
N ALA A 130 1.95 -30.55 -3.29
CA ALA A 130 2.13 -31.95 -2.91
C ALA A 130 0.83 -32.77 -2.97
N ALA A 131 -0.33 -32.14 -2.82
CA ALA A 131 -1.62 -32.80 -3.02
C ALA A 131 -1.82 -33.37 -4.44
N SER A 132 -1.07 -32.86 -5.44
CA SER A 132 -1.03 -33.38 -6.82
C SER A 132 0.29 -34.06 -7.18
N PHE A 133 1.15 -34.37 -6.21
CA PHE A 133 2.52 -34.87 -6.45
C PHE A 133 2.57 -36.09 -7.39
N ASN A 134 1.74 -37.10 -7.16
CA ASN A 134 1.73 -38.30 -7.99
C ASN A 134 1.22 -38.02 -9.42
N THR A 135 0.24 -37.13 -9.55
CA THR A 135 -0.28 -36.69 -10.85
C THR A 135 0.78 -35.90 -11.63
N LEU A 136 1.53 -35.02 -10.95
CA LEU A 136 2.65 -34.29 -11.53
C LEU A 136 3.76 -35.25 -11.97
N MET A 137 4.14 -36.22 -11.14
CA MET A 137 5.11 -37.26 -11.50
C MET A 137 4.69 -38.02 -12.76
N ALA A 138 3.41 -38.40 -12.85
CA ALA A 138 2.88 -39.08 -14.03
C ALA A 138 2.94 -38.20 -15.29
N ALA A 139 2.60 -36.90 -15.18
CA ALA A 139 2.69 -35.95 -16.29
C ALA A 139 4.16 -35.71 -16.72
N ILE A 140 5.06 -35.49 -15.77
CA ILE A 140 6.49 -35.29 -16.01
C ILE A 140 7.13 -36.52 -16.67
N ASN A 141 6.68 -37.73 -16.32
CA ASN A 141 7.17 -38.97 -16.93
C ASN A 141 6.80 -39.13 -18.42
N GLN A 142 5.84 -38.35 -18.93
CA GLN A 142 5.46 -38.33 -20.34
C GLN A 142 6.29 -37.35 -21.18
N GLU A 143 7.12 -36.52 -20.53
CA GLU A 143 7.99 -35.54 -21.20
C GLU A 143 9.22 -36.19 -21.85
N SER A 144 9.93 -35.44 -22.69
CA SER A 144 11.23 -35.87 -23.23
C SER A 144 12.22 -36.20 -22.10
N ALA A 145 13.22 -37.06 -22.36
CA ALA A 145 14.18 -37.47 -21.33
C ALA A 145 14.92 -36.28 -20.67
N GLU A 146 15.21 -35.25 -21.46
CA GLU A 146 15.83 -34.00 -21.00
C GLU A 146 14.87 -33.20 -20.12
N ASN A 147 13.67 -32.88 -20.62
CA ASN A 147 12.65 -32.15 -19.87
C ASN A 147 12.26 -32.85 -18.58
N ARG A 148 12.10 -34.18 -18.63
CA ARG A 148 11.79 -35.00 -17.46
C ARG A 148 12.84 -34.85 -16.37
N THR A 149 14.12 -34.89 -16.71
CA THR A 149 15.21 -34.73 -15.74
C THR A 149 15.12 -33.37 -15.05
N MET A 150 14.95 -32.30 -15.83
CA MET A 150 14.85 -30.94 -15.30
C MET A 150 13.60 -30.76 -14.43
N LEU A 151 12.44 -31.22 -14.88
CA LEU A 151 11.18 -31.09 -14.14
C LEU A 151 11.15 -31.92 -12.86
N LEU A 152 11.81 -33.08 -12.82
CA LEU A 152 11.96 -33.85 -11.57
C LEU A 152 12.84 -33.14 -10.56
N ALA A 153 13.94 -32.52 -11.01
CA ALA A 153 14.79 -31.71 -10.14
C ALA A 153 14.02 -30.52 -9.56
N ALA A 154 13.25 -29.82 -10.40
CA ALA A 154 12.37 -28.73 -9.98
C ALA A 154 11.33 -29.20 -8.95
N LEU A 155 10.61 -30.30 -9.23
CA LEU A 155 9.56 -30.81 -8.34
C LEU A 155 10.11 -31.19 -6.95
N ASN A 156 11.26 -31.87 -6.93
CA ASN A 156 11.93 -32.24 -5.68
C ASN A 156 12.36 -31.01 -4.89
N ALA A 157 12.90 -29.97 -5.55
CA ALA A 157 13.27 -28.73 -4.89
C ALA A 157 12.06 -28.04 -4.26
N SER A 158 10.93 -27.94 -4.98
CA SER A 158 9.70 -27.29 -4.53
C SER A 158 9.09 -27.93 -3.26
N VAL A 159 9.28 -29.23 -3.03
CA VAL A 159 8.71 -29.91 -1.85
C VAL A 159 9.74 -30.15 -0.73
N SER A 160 11.00 -29.76 -0.93
CA SER A 160 12.08 -30.09 0.00
C SER A 160 11.90 -29.49 1.40
N SER A 161 11.42 -28.25 1.51
CA SER A 161 11.16 -27.58 2.80
C SER A 161 10.05 -28.27 3.60
N ILE A 162 8.94 -28.61 2.94
CA ILE A 162 7.83 -29.32 3.60
C ILE A 162 8.18 -30.78 3.94
N GLN A 163 9.11 -31.42 3.22
CA GLN A 163 9.67 -32.72 3.61
C GLN A 163 10.47 -32.62 4.91
N LYS A 164 11.38 -31.64 5.01
CA LYS A 164 12.16 -31.38 6.23
C LYS A 164 11.26 -31.04 7.42
N ALA A 165 10.16 -30.33 7.18
CA ALA A 165 9.17 -29.97 8.19
C ALA A 165 8.20 -31.10 8.57
N GLY A 166 8.25 -32.27 7.90
CA GLY A 166 7.34 -33.38 8.16
C GLY A 166 5.90 -33.14 7.70
N LEU A 167 5.69 -32.20 6.75
CA LEU A 167 4.38 -31.83 6.20
C LEU A 167 4.11 -32.44 4.81
N PHE A 168 5.10 -33.11 4.21
CA PHE A 168 4.97 -33.70 2.90
C PHE A 168 4.10 -34.98 2.92
N ILE A 169 2.94 -34.90 2.27
CA ILE A 169 2.06 -36.04 2.00
C ILE A 169 1.74 -36.03 0.50
N PRO A 170 2.27 -36.98 -0.29
CA PRO A 170 2.03 -37.01 -1.72
C PRO A 170 0.58 -37.42 -2.01
N GLY A 171 -0.15 -36.57 -2.72
CA GLY A 171 -1.50 -36.83 -3.18
C GLY A 171 -1.58 -37.09 -4.69
N SER A 172 -2.80 -37.37 -5.16
CA SER A 172 -3.10 -37.62 -6.57
C SER A 172 -4.25 -36.74 -7.06
N ASP A 173 -4.40 -35.54 -6.50
CA ASP A 173 -5.39 -34.56 -6.95
C ASP A 173 -5.17 -34.30 -8.46
N PRO A 174 -6.23 -34.36 -9.28
CA PRO A 174 -6.15 -34.02 -10.71
C PRO A 174 -5.68 -32.58 -10.94
N LEU A 175 -4.88 -32.33 -11.98
CA LEU A 175 -4.32 -30.99 -12.26
C LEU A 175 -5.40 -29.96 -12.64
N ASP A 176 -6.49 -30.39 -13.27
CA ASP A 176 -7.66 -29.55 -13.58
C ASP A 176 -8.49 -29.18 -12.31
N ARG A 177 -8.26 -29.89 -11.21
CA ARG A 177 -8.86 -29.61 -9.88
C ARG A 177 -7.88 -28.93 -8.91
N ASN A 178 -6.64 -28.73 -9.33
CA ASN A 178 -5.59 -28.09 -8.54
C ASN A 178 -4.80 -27.07 -9.40
N PRO A 179 -5.32 -25.85 -9.58
CA PRO A 179 -4.67 -24.79 -10.34
C PRO A 179 -3.25 -24.49 -9.84
N ILE A 180 -2.97 -24.59 -8.52
CA ILE A 180 -1.63 -24.38 -7.95
C ILE A 180 -0.59 -25.32 -8.61
N ALA A 181 -0.93 -26.61 -8.72
CA ALA A 181 -0.05 -27.60 -9.34
C ALA A 181 0.04 -27.44 -10.87
N ARG A 182 -1.08 -27.10 -11.53
CA ARG A 182 -1.12 -26.84 -12.97
C ARG A 182 -0.27 -25.62 -13.35
N HIS A 183 -0.44 -24.52 -12.62
CA HIS A 183 0.32 -23.28 -12.78
C HIS A 183 1.81 -23.49 -12.50
N TRP A 184 2.15 -24.22 -11.44
CA TRP A 184 3.54 -24.59 -11.15
C TRP A 184 4.20 -25.32 -12.33
N LEU A 185 3.53 -26.33 -12.89
CA LEU A 185 4.10 -27.11 -14.01
C LEU A 185 4.32 -26.25 -15.26
N TYR A 186 3.41 -25.31 -15.54
CA TYR A 186 3.56 -24.36 -16.64
C TYR A 186 4.75 -23.42 -16.39
N ASP A 187 4.80 -22.80 -15.22
CA ASP A 187 5.82 -21.82 -14.88
C ASP A 187 7.23 -22.38 -14.87
N VAL A 188 7.44 -23.56 -14.29
CA VAL A 188 8.76 -24.18 -14.27
C VAL A 188 9.30 -24.34 -15.70
N LYS A 189 8.45 -24.75 -16.63
CA LYS A 189 8.84 -24.88 -18.05
C LYS A 189 9.21 -23.52 -18.65
N GLU A 190 8.45 -22.48 -18.37
CA GLU A 190 8.75 -21.12 -18.87
C GLU A 190 10.05 -20.57 -18.25
N LEU A 191 10.25 -20.73 -16.94
CA LEU A 191 11.45 -20.25 -16.25
C LEU A 191 12.71 -20.99 -16.72
N ILE A 192 12.64 -22.30 -16.96
CA ILE A 192 13.76 -23.06 -17.55
C ILE A 192 14.08 -22.56 -18.95
N LYS A 193 13.08 -22.25 -19.79
CA LYS A 193 13.31 -21.66 -21.12
C LYS A 193 13.98 -20.29 -21.03
N LEU A 194 13.73 -19.53 -19.97
CA LEU A 194 14.41 -18.27 -19.66
C LEU A 194 15.82 -18.46 -19.08
N GLY A 195 16.30 -19.69 -18.97
CA GLY A 195 17.66 -20.02 -18.53
C GLY A 195 17.80 -20.19 -17.02
N MET A 196 16.71 -20.20 -16.26
CA MET A 196 16.75 -20.49 -14.83
C MET A 196 17.09 -21.97 -14.60
N LYS A 197 17.96 -22.24 -13.62
CA LYS A 197 18.28 -23.63 -13.26
C LYS A 197 17.02 -24.37 -12.80
N PRO A 198 16.86 -25.67 -13.08
CA PRO A 198 15.61 -26.36 -12.80
C PRO A 198 15.17 -26.31 -11.33
N GLU A 199 16.10 -26.45 -10.38
CA GLU A 199 15.82 -26.38 -8.95
C GLU A 199 15.33 -24.98 -8.53
N ASP A 200 16.01 -23.93 -9.00
CA ASP A 200 15.65 -22.54 -8.75
C ASP A 200 14.29 -22.21 -9.39
N ALA A 201 14.04 -22.71 -10.61
CA ALA A 201 12.76 -22.60 -11.30
C ALA A 201 11.63 -23.25 -10.51
N GLY A 202 11.87 -24.43 -9.90
CA GLY A 202 10.92 -25.10 -9.03
C GLY A 202 10.54 -24.26 -7.81
N ILE A 203 11.52 -23.65 -7.15
CA ILE A 203 11.30 -22.80 -5.95
C ILE A 203 10.62 -21.48 -6.34
N ALA A 204 11.05 -20.85 -7.43
CA ALA A 204 10.45 -19.62 -7.94
C ALA A 204 8.99 -19.85 -8.36
N ALA A 205 8.71 -20.90 -9.14
CA ALA A 205 7.36 -21.19 -9.66
C ALA A 205 6.31 -21.50 -8.59
N ILE A 206 6.71 -21.98 -7.40
CA ILE A 206 5.76 -22.24 -6.30
C ILE A 206 5.53 -21.02 -5.40
N SER A 207 6.32 -19.95 -5.59
CA SER A 207 6.20 -18.73 -4.79
C SER A 207 4.85 -18.03 -5.04
N ARG A 208 4.19 -17.64 -3.95
CA ARG A 208 2.87 -16.99 -3.97
C ARG A 208 2.75 -15.79 -3.04
N LEU A 209 3.69 -15.58 -2.12
CA LEU A 209 3.69 -14.43 -1.21
C LEU A 209 4.76 -13.43 -1.63
N PHE A 210 4.32 -12.20 -1.90
CA PHE A 210 5.13 -11.12 -2.45
C PHE A 210 4.99 -9.86 -1.60
N GLY A 211 6.05 -9.06 -1.53
CA GLY A 211 6.06 -7.83 -0.77
C GLY A 211 7.13 -6.86 -1.26
N PRO A 212 7.26 -5.70 -0.59
CA PRO A 212 8.35 -4.78 -0.88
C PRO A 212 9.70 -5.42 -0.54
N SER A 213 10.77 -4.87 -1.15
CA SER A 213 12.14 -5.29 -0.83
C SER A 213 12.43 -5.14 0.66
N LEU A 214 13.44 -5.85 1.15
CA LEU A 214 13.92 -5.68 2.53
C LEU A 214 14.26 -4.20 2.81
N GLY A 215 13.82 -3.69 3.96
CA GLY A 215 13.98 -2.29 4.35
C GLY A 215 12.94 -1.32 3.76
N ASN A 216 12.16 -1.74 2.76
CA ASN A 216 11.05 -0.97 2.20
C ASN A 216 9.70 -1.48 2.74
N TYR A 217 8.71 -0.58 2.80
CA TYR A 217 7.42 -0.81 3.47
C TYR A 217 6.19 -0.66 2.56
N GLY A 218 6.27 0.18 1.53
CA GLY A 218 5.21 0.44 0.57
C GLY A 218 5.66 0.27 -0.88
N THR A 219 4.94 0.90 -1.80
CA THR A 219 4.99 0.67 -3.24
C THR A 219 5.36 1.91 -4.05
N ARG A 220 5.54 3.06 -3.38
CA ARG A 220 5.70 4.41 -4.00
C ARG A 220 4.46 4.91 -4.76
N LEU A 221 3.36 4.14 -4.75
CA LEU A 221 2.13 4.54 -5.41
C LEU A 221 1.47 5.77 -4.81
N PRO A 222 1.38 5.94 -3.47
CA PRO A 222 0.75 7.13 -2.90
C PRO A 222 1.40 8.41 -3.43
N GLU A 223 2.72 8.46 -3.48
CA GLU A 223 3.48 9.59 -4.01
C GLU A 223 3.25 9.78 -5.51
N ALA A 224 3.36 8.71 -6.31
CA ALA A 224 3.15 8.78 -7.76
C ALA A 224 1.73 9.21 -8.16
N VAL A 225 0.72 8.83 -7.37
CA VAL A 225 -0.68 9.24 -7.57
C VAL A 225 -0.88 10.74 -7.36
N GLN A 226 -0.24 11.30 -6.33
CA GLN A 226 -0.34 12.75 -6.07
C GLN A 226 0.50 13.56 -7.06
N GLN A 227 1.59 12.98 -7.58
CA GLN A 227 2.43 13.53 -8.64
C GLN A 227 1.93 13.10 -10.03
N ASP A 228 0.71 13.48 -10.39
CA ASP A 228 0.01 13.01 -11.60
C ASP A 228 0.71 13.37 -12.93
N TRP A 229 1.69 14.28 -12.92
CA TRP A 229 2.53 14.60 -14.07
C TRP A 229 3.72 13.64 -14.28
N THR A 230 3.87 12.62 -13.44
CA THR A 230 4.96 11.62 -13.54
C THR A 230 4.58 10.38 -14.33
N TRP A 231 3.34 10.28 -14.80
CA TRP A 231 2.82 9.17 -15.59
C TRP A 231 1.79 9.67 -16.60
N GLU A 232 1.84 9.14 -17.81
CA GLU A 232 0.86 9.46 -18.85
C GLU A 232 -0.31 8.48 -18.77
N GLU A 233 0.02 7.19 -18.82
CA GLU A 233 -0.92 6.09 -18.81
C GLU A 233 -1.04 5.46 -17.42
N ARG A 234 -2.28 5.25 -16.94
CA ARG A 234 -2.53 4.66 -15.62
C ARG A 234 -1.85 3.29 -15.44
N THR A 235 -1.69 2.51 -16.51
CA THR A 235 -1.03 1.19 -16.43
C THR A 235 0.45 1.27 -16.03
N GLU A 236 1.10 2.42 -16.15
CA GLU A 236 2.47 2.65 -15.65
C GLU A 236 2.53 2.52 -14.12
N LEU A 237 1.49 2.98 -13.41
CA LEU A 237 1.37 2.78 -11.95
C LEU A 237 1.19 1.29 -11.60
N GLY A 238 0.50 0.52 -12.45
CA GLY A 238 0.43 -0.94 -12.29
C GLY A 238 1.81 -1.61 -12.39
N ARG A 239 2.66 -1.13 -13.30
CA ARG A 239 4.05 -1.60 -13.41
C ARG A 239 4.90 -1.14 -12.22
N LEU A 240 4.67 0.07 -11.72
CA LEU A 240 5.32 0.56 -10.49
C LEU A 240 4.99 -0.33 -9.28
N TYR A 241 3.74 -0.79 -9.17
CA TYR A 241 3.35 -1.76 -8.14
C TYR A 241 4.12 -3.07 -8.30
N ILE A 242 4.18 -3.63 -9.51
CA ILE A 242 4.91 -4.88 -9.81
C ILE A 242 6.38 -4.73 -9.43
N ASP A 243 7.03 -3.65 -9.87
CA ASP A 243 8.44 -3.37 -9.57
C ASP A 243 8.70 -3.27 -8.06
N SER A 244 7.81 -2.60 -7.33
CA SER A 244 7.92 -2.47 -5.88
C SER A 244 7.67 -3.79 -5.14
N MET A 245 6.77 -4.65 -5.65
CA MET A 245 6.26 -5.83 -4.94
C MET A 245 6.85 -7.16 -5.38
N LYS A 246 7.75 -7.19 -6.36
CA LYS A 246 8.32 -8.41 -6.97
C LYS A 246 9.13 -9.32 -6.03
N TYR A 247 9.29 -8.96 -4.76
CA TYR A 247 10.13 -9.70 -3.83
C TYR A 247 9.33 -10.80 -3.13
N ALA A 248 9.62 -12.04 -3.49
CA ALA A 248 8.98 -13.21 -2.91
C ALA A 248 9.49 -13.49 -1.48
N LEU A 249 8.56 -13.87 -0.61
CA LEU A 249 8.81 -14.29 0.76
C LEU A 249 8.51 -15.78 0.88
N SER A 250 9.55 -16.58 1.05
CA SER A 250 9.44 -18.04 1.18
C SER A 250 10.42 -18.57 2.22
N GLU A 251 10.21 -19.81 2.68
CA GLU A 251 11.13 -20.46 3.62
C GLU A 251 12.52 -20.67 2.99
N ASP A 252 12.58 -20.88 1.67
CA ASP A 252 13.81 -21.13 0.93
C ASP A 252 14.46 -19.85 0.37
N GLY A 253 13.84 -18.68 0.59
CA GLY A 253 14.31 -17.39 0.08
C GLY A 253 13.43 -16.24 0.55
N TRP A 254 14.02 -15.31 1.30
CA TRP A 254 13.29 -14.20 1.93
C TRP A 254 13.65 -12.86 1.30
N GLY A 255 12.77 -12.35 0.44
CA GLY A 255 12.99 -11.10 -0.30
C GLY A 255 13.70 -11.32 -1.64
N VAL A 256 13.43 -12.43 -2.32
CA VAL A 256 14.05 -12.75 -3.63
C VAL A 256 13.25 -12.08 -4.75
N SER A 257 13.91 -11.30 -5.60
CA SER A 257 13.24 -10.64 -6.75
C SER A 257 12.80 -11.67 -7.79
N LEU A 258 11.49 -11.80 -8.02
CA LEU A 258 10.86 -12.72 -8.97
C LEU A 258 9.78 -11.99 -9.81
N GLU A 259 10.18 -10.99 -10.58
CA GLU A 259 9.28 -10.14 -11.37
C GLU A 259 8.50 -10.94 -12.40
N GLU A 260 9.17 -11.86 -13.10
CA GLU A 260 8.57 -12.71 -14.12
C GLU A 260 7.48 -13.60 -13.52
N VAL A 261 7.74 -14.20 -12.35
CA VAL A 261 6.77 -15.05 -11.65
C VAL A 261 5.56 -14.23 -11.20
N LEU A 262 5.80 -13.07 -10.58
CA LEU A 262 4.72 -12.18 -10.17
C LEU A 262 3.86 -11.76 -11.38
N THR A 263 4.50 -11.36 -12.48
CA THR A 263 3.82 -10.95 -13.71
C THR A 263 3.01 -12.08 -14.34
N MET A 264 3.55 -13.31 -14.39
CA MET A 264 2.79 -14.48 -14.87
C MET A 264 1.57 -14.76 -13.98
N ARG A 265 1.72 -14.70 -12.65
CA ARG A 265 0.63 -14.95 -11.71
C ARG A 265 -0.44 -13.86 -11.67
N LEU A 266 -0.11 -12.62 -12.00
CA LEU A 266 -1.09 -11.55 -12.07
C LEU A 266 -2.12 -11.75 -13.19
N ARG A 267 -1.77 -12.46 -14.28
CA ARG A 267 -2.63 -12.63 -15.47
C ARG A 267 -3.90 -13.45 -15.22
N ASP A 268 -3.84 -14.34 -14.24
CA ASP A 268 -4.90 -15.31 -13.95
C ASP A 268 -5.77 -14.90 -12.75
N VAL A 269 -5.49 -13.77 -12.10
CA VAL A 269 -6.26 -13.27 -10.95
C VAL A 269 -7.65 -12.80 -11.39
N GLU A 270 -8.70 -13.44 -10.88
CA GLU A 270 -10.10 -13.11 -11.19
C GLU A 270 -10.73 -12.11 -10.22
N GLY A 271 -10.20 -12.03 -8.99
CA GLY A 271 -10.67 -11.10 -7.96
C GLY A 271 -9.63 -10.87 -6.87
N VAL A 272 -9.59 -9.66 -6.32
CA VAL A 272 -8.66 -9.25 -5.26
C VAL A 272 -9.40 -8.91 -3.96
N TYR A 273 -8.83 -9.33 -2.84
CA TYR A 273 -9.43 -9.22 -1.51
C TYR A 273 -8.51 -8.48 -0.54
N HIS A 274 -9.10 -7.63 0.29
CA HIS A 274 -8.42 -7.06 1.45
C HIS A 274 -9.33 -7.05 2.68
N SER A 275 -8.77 -7.27 3.86
CA SER A 275 -9.53 -7.37 5.10
C SER A 275 -9.70 -6.04 5.79
N ARG A 276 -10.88 -5.81 6.39
CA ARG A 276 -11.11 -4.68 7.29
C ARG A 276 -11.76 -5.15 8.58
N SER A 277 -11.13 -4.84 9.72
CA SER A 277 -11.54 -5.35 11.04
C SER A 277 -12.02 -4.29 12.03
N THR A 278 -11.91 -3.00 11.70
CA THR A 278 -12.20 -1.88 12.62
C THR A 278 -13.23 -0.89 12.08
N ASN A 279 -13.94 -0.22 13.00
CA ASN A 279 -14.80 0.93 12.72
C ASN A 279 -14.05 2.27 12.87
N LEU A 280 -12.76 2.27 13.22
CA LEU A 280 -12.00 3.51 13.50
C LEU A 280 -11.60 4.25 12.21
N TYR A 281 -11.15 3.50 11.22
CA TYR A 281 -10.79 3.99 9.88
C TYR A 281 -11.49 3.10 8.83
N GLY A 282 -11.71 3.61 7.63
CA GLY A 282 -12.25 2.88 6.49
C GLY A 282 -11.22 2.69 5.36
N VAL A 283 -11.67 2.39 4.14
CA VAL A 283 -10.81 2.21 2.97
C VAL A 283 -10.41 3.53 2.31
N VAL A 284 -11.13 4.63 2.54
CA VAL A 284 -10.76 5.98 2.05
C VAL A 284 -9.93 6.72 3.10
N ASP A 285 -10.01 6.32 4.37
CA ASP A 285 -9.36 7.00 5.48
C ASP A 285 -7.81 7.00 5.41
N VAL A 286 -7.22 5.94 4.86
CA VAL A 286 -5.77 5.77 4.75
C VAL A 286 -5.39 5.35 3.33
N ASP A 287 -4.38 6.04 2.78
CA ASP A 287 -3.82 5.88 1.45
C ASP A 287 -3.36 4.45 1.14
N HIS A 288 -2.78 3.77 2.14
CA HIS A 288 -2.34 2.38 2.02
C HIS A 288 -3.44 1.45 1.45
N ASN A 289 -4.73 1.73 1.64
CA ASN A 289 -5.77 0.86 1.09
C ASN A 289 -5.82 0.92 -0.44
N PHE A 290 -5.78 2.12 -1.05
CA PHE A 290 -5.70 2.22 -2.51
C PHE A 290 -4.32 1.78 -3.00
N GLU A 291 -3.27 2.01 -2.20
CA GLU A 291 -1.92 1.55 -2.51
C GLU A 291 -1.86 0.04 -2.70
N PHE A 292 -2.31 -0.73 -1.71
CA PHE A 292 -2.15 -2.18 -1.73
C PHE A 292 -3.28 -2.88 -2.48
N LEU A 293 -4.55 -2.58 -2.19
CA LEU A 293 -5.67 -3.23 -2.87
C LEU A 293 -5.88 -2.66 -4.28
N GLY A 294 -5.89 -1.33 -4.41
CA GLY A 294 -6.01 -0.66 -5.70
C GLY A 294 -4.80 -0.90 -6.60
N GLY A 295 -3.58 -0.80 -6.06
CA GLY A 295 -2.35 -1.11 -6.78
C GLY A 295 -2.28 -2.56 -7.24
N PHE A 296 -2.71 -3.52 -6.42
CA PHE A 296 -2.80 -4.93 -6.85
C PHE A 296 -3.80 -5.11 -8.00
N ARG A 297 -4.99 -4.51 -7.89
CA ARG A 297 -5.98 -4.51 -8.99
C ARG A 297 -5.41 -3.89 -10.27
N LEU A 298 -4.65 -2.81 -10.16
CA LEU A 298 -4.02 -2.14 -11.30
C LEU A 298 -2.86 -2.94 -11.90
N ALA A 299 -2.10 -3.65 -11.08
CA ALA A 299 -1.06 -4.58 -11.54
C ALA A 299 -1.64 -5.75 -12.33
N VAL A 300 -2.79 -6.29 -11.91
CA VAL A 300 -3.53 -7.33 -12.68
C VAL A 300 -3.94 -6.77 -14.05
N GLU A 301 -4.47 -5.55 -14.10
CA GLU A 301 -4.82 -4.90 -15.36
C GLU A 301 -3.60 -4.67 -16.25
N ALA A 302 -2.49 -4.17 -15.69
CA ALA A 302 -1.27 -3.92 -16.44
C ALA A 302 -0.62 -5.21 -16.99
N ALA A 303 -0.72 -6.33 -16.26
CA ALA A 303 -0.12 -7.61 -16.65
C ALA A 303 -0.98 -8.46 -17.59
N GLY A 304 -2.31 -8.45 -17.40
CA GLY A 304 -3.25 -9.34 -18.08
C GLY A 304 -4.34 -8.65 -18.90
N GLY A 305 -4.46 -7.33 -18.83
CA GLY A 305 -5.50 -6.54 -19.52
C GLY A 305 -6.92 -6.73 -18.96
N ARG A 306 -7.08 -7.53 -17.90
CA ARG A 306 -8.37 -7.77 -17.23
C ARG A 306 -8.50 -6.91 -15.99
N VAL A 307 -9.72 -6.48 -15.70
CA VAL A 307 -10.05 -5.76 -14.47
C VAL A 307 -10.65 -6.74 -13.47
N PRO A 308 -9.94 -7.13 -12.40
CA PRO A 308 -10.45 -8.06 -11.41
C PRO A 308 -11.50 -7.39 -10.52
N GLY A 309 -12.46 -8.17 -10.02
CA GLY A 309 -13.37 -7.70 -8.98
C GLY A 309 -12.62 -7.36 -7.69
N MET A 310 -13.01 -6.29 -6.99
CA MET A 310 -12.41 -5.92 -5.70
C MET A 310 -13.38 -6.15 -4.55
N TYR A 311 -12.90 -6.81 -3.51
CA TYR A 311 -13.71 -7.25 -2.38
C TYR A 311 -13.07 -6.92 -1.04
N ILE A 312 -13.93 -6.64 -0.07
CA ILE A 312 -13.55 -6.43 1.33
C ILE A 312 -14.00 -7.63 2.14
N ILE A 313 -13.04 -8.27 2.82
CA ILE A 313 -13.32 -9.21 3.90
C ILE A 313 -13.74 -8.38 5.10
N ASN A 314 -15.03 -8.03 5.16
CA ASN A 314 -15.56 -7.10 6.13
C ASN A 314 -15.80 -7.83 7.46
N GLN A 315 -14.86 -7.66 8.37
CA GLN A 315 -14.94 -8.21 9.71
C GLN A 315 -15.26 -7.14 10.75
N VAL A 316 -15.51 -5.88 10.36
CA VAL A 316 -15.69 -4.74 11.26
C VAL A 316 -16.65 -5.02 12.43
N ASN A 317 -17.72 -5.78 12.17
CA ASN A 317 -18.51 -6.46 13.19
C ASN A 317 -18.19 -7.98 13.20
N PRO A 318 -17.45 -8.50 14.19
CA PRO A 318 -17.08 -9.92 14.25
C PRO A 318 -18.28 -10.88 14.28
N SER A 319 -19.42 -10.45 14.81
CA SER A 319 -20.66 -11.23 14.88
C SER A 319 -21.44 -11.25 13.55
N ASN A 320 -21.07 -10.38 12.61
CA ASN A 320 -21.67 -10.29 11.28
C ASN A 320 -20.58 -10.03 10.22
N ALA A 321 -19.52 -10.83 10.28
CA ALA A 321 -18.45 -10.80 9.30
C ALA A 321 -18.98 -11.36 7.96
N ARG A 322 -18.63 -10.70 6.86
CA ARG A 322 -19.15 -11.02 5.52
C ARG A 322 -18.21 -10.54 4.42
N ILE A 323 -18.42 -11.03 3.21
CA ILE A 323 -17.74 -10.54 2.01
C ILE A 323 -18.60 -9.46 1.38
N GLU A 324 -18.00 -8.31 1.05
CA GLU A 324 -18.68 -7.24 0.33
C GLU A 324 -17.81 -6.78 -0.84
N THR A 325 -18.43 -6.22 -1.89
CA THR A 325 -17.67 -5.52 -2.93
C THR A 325 -17.06 -4.23 -2.37
N LEU A 326 -15.95 -3.78 -2.95
CA LEU A 326 -15.37 -2.47 -2.59
C LEU A 326 -16.40 -1.35 -2.72
N ASN A 327 -17.18 -1.33 -3.81
CA ASN A 327 -18.18 -0.30 -4.06
C ASN A 327 -19.23 -0.23 -2.93
N GLN A 328 -19.79 -1.37 -2.50
CA GLN A 328 -20.72 -1.41 -1.37
C GLN A 328 -20.10 -0.90 -0.06
N PHE A 329 -18.85 -1.26 0.21
CA PHE A 329 -18.16 -0.84 1.42
C PHE A 329 -17.87 0.68 1.39
N LEU A 330 -17.30 1.15 0.28
CA LEU A 330 -16.92 2.54 0.05
C LEU A 330 -18.15 3.46 0.07
N TYR A 331 -19.24 3.10 -0.59
CA TYR A 331 -20.48 3.87 -0.54
C TYR A 331 -20.98 4.06 0.90
N ARG A 332 -21.03 2.99 1.68
CA ARG A 332 -21.44 3.06 3.09
C ARG A 332 -20.47 3.90 3.92
N GLU A 333 -19.18 3.80 3.67
CA GLU A 333 -18.17 4.61 4.34
C GLU A 333 -18.36 6.11 4.05
N LEU A 334 -18.47 6.49 2.77
CA LEU A 334 -18.74 7.87 2.36
C LEU A 334 -19.96 8.45 3.09
N GLN A 335 -21.08 7.73 3.07
CA GLN A 335 -22.33 8.16 3.70
C GLN A 335 -22.26 8.22 5.23
N SER A 336 -21.50 7.33 5.87
CA SER A 336 -21.42 7.27 7.33
C SER A 336 -20.40 8.23 7.94
N ARG A 337 -19.42 8.70 7.14
CA ARG A 337 -18.33 9.59 7.56
C ARG A 337 -18.31 10.90 6.77
N TYR A 338 -17.76 10.88 5.57
CA TYR A 338 -17.36 12.12 4.89
C TYR A 338 -18.56 12.95 4.41
N TYR A 339 -19.67 12.30 4.06
CA TYR A 339 -20.92 12.99 3.71
C TYR A 339 -21.86 13.20 4.91
N ASN A 340 -21.46 12.75 6.10
CA ASN A 340 -22.27 12.82 7.30
C ASN A 340 -22.05 14.15 8.02
N PRO A 341 -23.09 15.00 8.20
CA PRO A 341 -22.95 16.30 8.86
C PRO A 341 -22.42 16.19 10.30
N ARG A 342 -22.70 15.09 11.01
CA ARG A 342 -22.17 14.90 12.38
C ARG A 342 -20.67 14.68 12.41
N TRP A 343 -20.14 13.95 11.43
CA TRP A 343 -18.69 13.74 11.33
C TRP A 343 -18.01 15.05 10.93
N ILE A 344 -18.57 15.78 9.96
CA ILE A 344 -18.06 17.09 9.53
C ILE A 344 -18.02 18.07 10.71
N GLN A 345 -19.10 18.19 11.48
CA GLN A 345 -19.14 19.03 12.69
C GLN A 345 -18.07 18.64 13.72
N ALA A 346 -17.83 17.35 13.93
CA ALA A 346 -16.80 16.88 14.85
C ALA A 346 -15.38 17.22 14.33
N MET A 347 -15.15 17.11 13.01
CA MET A 347 -13.89 17.57 12.41
C MET A 347 -13.71 19.08 12.56
N MET A 348 -14.77 19.87 12.35
CA MET A 348 -14.72 21.32 12.54
C MET A 348 -14.31 21.72 13.97
N GLN A 349 -14.83 21.01 14.97
CA GLN A 349 -14.45 21.20 16.39
C GLN A 349 -12.98 20.85 16.66
N SER A 350 -12.35 20.05 15.81
CA SER A 350 -10.93 19.65 15.90
C SER A 350 -9.99 20.65 15.22
N GLY A 351 -10.51 21.78 14.69
CA GLY A 351 -9.71 22.86 14.10
C GLY A 351 -8.84 22.37 12.94
N TYR A 352 -7.57 22.80 12.93
CA TYR A 352 -6.62 22.47 11.85
C TYR A 352 -6.47 20.95 11.60
N ALA A 353 -6.49 20.13 12.66
CA ALA A 353 -6.37 18.69 12.50
C ALA A 353 -7.57 18.12 11.74
N GLY A 354 -8.79 18.55 12.07
CA GLY A 354 -9.99 18.12 11.34
C GLY A 354 -10.03 18.63 9.90
N ALA A 355 -9.49 19.82 9.63
CA ALA A 355 -9.36 20.33 8.25
C ALA A 355 -8.42 19.44 7.43
N ARG A 356 -7.29 19.04 8.01
CA ARG A 356 -6.33 18.11 7.39
C ARG A 356 -6.94 16.72 7.15
N GLU A 357 -7.76 16.20 8.07
CA GLU A 357 -8.47 14.92 7.87
C GLU A 357 -9.40 14.98 6.65
N ILE A 358 -10.08 16.10 6.43
CA ILE A 358 -10.93 16.29 5.24
C ILE A 358 -10.09 16.37 3.96
N SER A 359 -9.02 17.16 3.94
CA SER A 359 -8.23 17.36 2.71
C SER A 359 -7.29 16.20 2.39
N ASN A 360 -6.40 15.84 3.33
CA ASN A 360 -5.27 14.95 3.08
C ASN A 360 -5.62 13.48 3.23
N ASN A 361 -6.65 13.16 4.01
CA ASN A 361 -7.07 11.77 4.18
C ASN A 361 -8.28 11.51 3.31
N PHE A 362 -9.41 12.22 3.50
CA PHE A 362 -10.58 11.93 2.68
C PHE A 362 -10.39 12.27 1.18
N VAL A 363 -10.19 13.54 0.84
CA VAL A 363 -10.23 13.98 -0.57
C VAL A 363 -9.03 13.43 -1.37
N ALA A 364 -7.82 13.48 -0.80
CA ALA A 364 -6.63 12.97 -1.47
C ALA A 364 -6.69 11.45 -1.69
N ASN A 365 -7.27 10.67 -0.77
CA ASN A 365 -7.41 9.23 -0.96
C ASN A 365 -8.61 8.87 -1.85
N LEU A 366 -9.65 9.72 -1.91
CA LEU A 366 -10.70 9.58 -2.93
C LEU A 366 -10.10 9.72 -4.33
N TRP A 367 -9.17 10.66 -4.52
CA TRP A 367 -8.37 10.76 -5.74
C TRP A 367 -7.53 9.51 -6.00
N GLY A 368 -6.82 9.00 -4.99
CA GLY A 368 -6.05 7.76 -5.14
C GLY A 368 -6.91 6.56 -5.54
N TRP A 369 -8.10 6.42 -4.96
CA TRP A 369 -9.07 5.41 -5.40
C TRP A 369 -9.58 5.65 -6.82
N ASN A 370 -9.81 6.91 -7.22
CA ASN A 370 -10.27 7.23 -8.56
C ASN A 370 -9.23 6.86 -9.62
N VAL A 371 -7.94 7.08 -9.30
CA VAL A 371 -6.83 6.63 -10.14
C VAL A 371 -6.79 5.11 -10.15
N MET A 372 -6.78 4.42 -9.00
CA MET A 372 -6.62 2.96 -8.99
C MET A 372 -7.80 2.20 -9.59
N SER A 373 -9.01 2.74 -9.46
CA SER A 373 -10.27 2.13 -9.87
C SER A 373 -11.29 3.18 -10.34
N PRO A 374 -11.12 3.71 -11.57
CA PRO A 374 -12.00 4.74 -12.11
C PRO A 374 -13.46 4.27 -12.26
N GLU A 375 -13.70 2.97 -12.41
CA GLU A 375 -15.04 2.39 -12.46
C GLU A 375 -15.76 2.39 -11.10
N THR A 376 -15.01 2.49 -9.98
CA THR A 376 -15.58 2.48 -8.64
C THR A 376 -15.90 3.89 -8.15
N ILE A 377 -15.05 4.87 -8.47
CA ILE A 377 -15.28 6.27 -8.10
C ILE A 377 -16.03 6.99 -9.22
N SER A 378 -17.34 7.15 -9.04
CA SER A 378 -18.21 7.81 -10.01
C SER A 378 -18.27 9.32 -9.83
N ASP A 379 -18.54 10.07 -10.90
CA ASP A 379 -18.69 11.54 -10.90
C ASP A 379 -19.56 12.08 -9.75
N TRP A 380 -20.68 11.41 -9.44
CA TRP A 380 -21.58 11.86 -8.37
C TRP A 380 -20.88 11.94 -7.00
N MET A 381 -19.85 11.14 -6.73
CA MET A 381 -19.09 11.20 -5.48
C MET A 381 -18.30 12.51 -5.39
N TRP A 382 -17.74 12.98 -6.50
CA TRP A 382 -17.09 14.29 -6.56
C TRP A 382 -18.11 15.43 -6.45
N GLU A 383 -19.24 15.33 -7.16
CA GLU A 383 -20.32 16.32 -7.08
C GLU A 383 -20.86 16.45 -5.65
N GLU A 384 -21.09 15.33 -4.98
CA GLU A 384 -21.53 15.28 -3.59
C GLU A 384 -20.51 15.94 -2.66
N THR A 385 -19.21 15.74 -2.92
CA THR A 385 -18.13 16.37 -2.16
C THR A 385 -18.13 17.89 -2.35
N VAL A 386 -18.31 18.39 -3.59
CA VAL A 386 -18.45 19.83 -3.85
C VAL A 386 -19.68 20.41 -3.16
N ASP A 387 -20.82 19.74 -3.28
CA ASP A 387 -22.07 20.19 -2.68
C ASP A 387 -21.93 20.36 -1.17
N ILE A 388 -21.32 19.37 -0.51
CA ILE A 388 -21.19 19.36 0.95
C ILE A 388 -20.16 20.37 1.43
N TYR A 389 -18.96 20.41 0.83
CA TYR A 389 -17.84 21.17 1.39
C TYR A 389 -17.64 22.56 0.78
N ILE A 390 -18.07 22.78 -0.47
CA ILE A 390 -17.87 24.06 -1.19
C ILE A 390 -19.19 24.83 -1.31
N ARG A 391 -20.29 24.16 -1.63
CA ARG A 391 -21.64 24.77 -1.65
C ARG A 391 -22.29 24.79 -0.26
N ASP A 392 -21.66 24.15 0.73
CA ASP A 392 -22.14 24.03 2.11
C ASP A 392 -23.61 23.59 2.16
N ARG A 393 -23.92 22.46 1.50
CA ARG A 393 -25.30 21.93 1.36
C ARG A 393 -26.07 21.89 2.68
N TYR A 394 -25.37 21.62 3.78
CA TYR A 394 -25.97 21.48 5.11
C TYR A 394 -26.05 22.80 5.89
N GLY A 395 -25.47 23.89 5.39
CA GLY A 395 -25.41 25.18 6.08
C GLY A 395 -24.61 25.12 7.38
N LEU A 396 -23.52 24.35 7.41
CA LEU A 396 -22.67 24.16 8.59
C LEU A 396 -21.66 25.29 8.78
N GLY A 397 -21.44 26.12 7.74
CA GLY A 397 -20.32 27.05 7.68
C GLY A 397 -18.99 26.37 7.34
N VAL A 398 -19.02 25.14 6.79
CA VAL A 398 -17.79 24.36 6.54
C VAL A 398 -16.89 25.03 5.50
N LYS A 399 -17.48 25.65 4.47
CA LYS A 399 -16.73 26.39 3.44
C LYS A 399 -15.96 27.54 4.05
N ASP A 400 -16.63 28.37 4.85
CA ASP A 400 -16.03 29.53 5.49
C ASP A 400 -14.95 29.10 6.48
N TRP A 401 -15.24 28.07 7.28
CA TRP A 401 -14.28 27.49 8.22
C TRP A 401 -13.03 26.92 7.53
N LEU A 402 -13.19 26.24 6.38
CA LEU A 402 -12.07 25.75 5.57
C LEU A 402 -11.32 26.90 4.89
N SER A 403 -11.95 28.05 4.65
CA SER A 403 -11.32 29.19 3.96
C SER A 403 -10.58 30.14 4.90
N GLN A 404 -10.70 29.96 6.22
CA GLN A 404 -10.16 30.86 7.23
C GLN A 404 -8.79 30.42 7.79
N GLY A 405 -7.88 31.38 7.91
CA GLY A 405 -6.61 31.21 8.62
C GLY A 405 -5.81 30.00 8.11
N ARG A 406 -5.33 29.16 9.03
CA ARG A 406 -4.52 27.98 8.67
C ARG A 406 -5.33 26.85 8.02
N ASN A 407 -6.65 26.86 8.11
CA ASN A 407 -7.47 25.84 7.45
C ASN A 407 -7.53 26.06 5.94
N SER A 408 -7.26 27.28 5.46
CA SER A 408 -7.22 27.62 4.03
C SER A 408 -6.31 26.69 3.22
N TYR A 409 -5.22 26.18 3.81
CA TYR A 409 -4.34 25.20 3.16
C TYR A 409 -5.06 23.88 2.85
N ALA A 410 -6.01 23.46 3.68
CA ALA A 410 -6.87 22.30 3.41
C ALA A 410 -7.85 22.59 2.27
N MET A 411 -8.43 23.79 2.21
CA MET A 411 -9.28 24.21 1.08
C MET A 411 -8.50 24.23 -0.23
N ILE A 412 -7.29 24.79 -0.23
CA ILE A 412 -6.39 24.81 -1.40
C ILE A 412 -6.08 23.38 -1.84
N SER A 413 -5.72 22.51 -0.89
CA SER A 413 -5.41 21.11 -1.17
C SER A 413 -6.60 20.37 -1.79
N MET A 414 -7.76 20.39 -1.11
CA MET A 414 -8.97 19.72 -1.57
C MET A 414 -9.43 20.18 -2.95
N THR A 415 -9.49 21.49 -3.18
CA THR A 415 -9.93 22.04 -4.47
C THR A 415 -8.89 21.80 -5.57
N GLY A 416 -7.60 21.80 -5.26
CA GLY A 416 -6.56 21.45 -6.20
C GLY A 416 -6.58 19.96 -6.59
N THR A 417 -6.85 19.05 -5.66
CA THR A 417 -7.08 17.63 -5.97
C THR A 417 -8.29 17.44 -6.88
N MET A 418 -9.39 18.15 -6.62
CA MET A 418 -10.56 18.16 -7.50
C MET A 418 -10.23 18.65 -8.91
N LEU A 419 -9.48 19.76 -9.04
CA LEU A 419 -9.03 20.29 -10.33
C LEU A 419 -8.11 19.29 -11.06
N THR A 420 -7.28 18.56 -10.32
CA THR A 420 -6.43 17.48 -10.88
C THR A 420 -7.28 16.37 -11.47
N ALA A 421 -8.29 15.89 -10.75
CA ALA A 421 -9.22 14.87 -11.24
C ALA A 421 -9.94 15.33 -12.53
N ILE A 422 -10.33 16.60 -12.61
CA ILE A 422 -10.97 17.18 -13.80
C ILE A 422 -9.98 17.30 -14.96
N HIS A 423 -8.79 17.84 -14.69
CA HIS A 423 -7.75 18.05 -15.70
C HIS A 423 -7.28 16.74 -16.34
N ARG A 424 -7.14 15.68 -15.54
CA ARG A 424 -6.80 14.33 -15.99
C ARG A 424 -7.99 13.57 -16.61
N GLY A 425 -9.19 14.14 -16.60
CA GLY A 425 -10.39 13.55 -17.21
C GLY A 425 -11.04 12.41 -16.41
N TYR A 426 -10.70 12.25 -15.13
CA TYR A 426 -11.32 11.25 -14.24
C TYR A 426 -12.70 11.68 -13.73
N TRP A 427 -12.99 12.98 -13.81
CA TRP A 427 -14.29 13.56 -13.47
C TRP A 427 -14.63 14.67 -14.45
N ASN A 428 -15.84 14.68 -15.01
CA ASN A 428 -16.27 15.71 -15.96
C ASN A 428 -17.50 16.50 -15.46
N PRO A 429 -17.30 17.47 -14.55
CA PRO A 429 -18.37 18.33 -14.08
C PRO A 429 -18.80 19.36 -15.13
N ASP A 430 -19.94 20.01 -14.89
CA ASP A 430 -20.38 21.15 -15.69
C ASP A 430 -19.46 22.38 -15.54
N ASP A 431 -19.55 23.31 -16.49
CA ASP A 431 -18.68 24.51 -16.51
C ASP A 431 -18.89 25.41 -15.28
N ALA A 432 -20.09 25.41 -14.71
CA ALA A 432 -20.39 26.18 -13.50
C ALA A 432 -19.61 25.62 -12.30
N THR A 433 -19.55 24.30 -12.18
CA THR A 433 -18.82 23.57 -11.14
C THR A 433 -17.31 23.70 -11.35
N LYS A 434 -16.81 23.60 -12.59
CA LYS A 434 -15.39 23.88 -12.91
C LYS A 434 -14.97 25.28 -12.45
N ARG A 435 -15.76 26.30 -12.79
CA ARG A 435 -15.52 27.69 -12.37
C ARG A 435 -15.60 27.87 -10.86
N LEU A 436 -16.55 27.21 -10.20
CA LEU A 436 -16.71 27.27 -8.74
C LEU A 436 -15.47 26.74 -8.02
N ILE A 437 -14.98 25.56 -8.41
CA ILE A 437 -13.81 24.93 -7.79
C ILE A 437 -12.56 25.76 -8.05
N ALA A 438 -12.32 26.16 -9.31
CA ALA A 438 -11.18 26.98 -9.70
C ALA A 438 -11.16 28.32 -8.96
N THR A 439 -12.31 28.99 -8.86
CA THR A 439 -12.42 30.28 -8.13
C THR A 439 -12.20 30.08 -6.63
N THR A 440 -12.70 28.98 -6.04
CA THR A 440 -12.50 28.69 -4.61
C THR A 440 -11.03 28.42 -4.30
N TRP A 441 -10.37 27.59 -5.11
CA TRP A 441 -8.93 27.33 -5.04
C TRP A 441 -8.11 28.62 -5.13
N ALA A 442 -8.38 29.41 -6.17
CA ALA A 442 -7.70 30.66 -6.46
C ALA A 442 -7.91 31.70 -5.34
N GLN A 443 -9.13 31.86 -4.84
CA GLN A 443 -9.42 32.84 -3.79
C GLN A 443 -8.70 32.51 -2.49
N ALA A 444 -8.64 31.22 -2.12
CA ALA A 444 -7.90 30.78 -0.94
C ALA A 444 -6.40 31.07 -1.07
N ILE A 445 -5.80 30.84 -2.25
CA ILE A 445 -4.39 31.17 -2.53
C ILE A 445 -4.14 32.68 -2.46
N ALA A 446 -5.02 33.48 -3.08
CA ALA A 446 -4.85 34.93 -3.12
C ALA A 446 -4.86 35.55 -1.72
N GLU A 447 -5.70 35.03 -0.82
CA GLU A 447 -5.87 35.54 0.54
C GLU A 447 -4.81 35.00 1.51
N ASN A 448 -4.43 33.72 1.40
CA ASN A 448 -3.66 33.04 2.43
C ASN A 448 -2.27 32.56 1.96
N GLY A 449 -1.95 32.71 0.67
CA GLY A 449 -0.74 32.16 0.06
C GLY A 449 -0.91 30.71 -0.37
N VAL A 450 0.19 30.09 -0.80
CA VAL A 450 0.18 28.72 -1.33
C VAL A 450 0.31 27.69 -0.21
N ALA A 451 -0.32 26.52 -0.39
CA ALA A 451 -0.08 25.38 0.49
C ALA A 451 1.24 24.65 0.18
N CYS A 452 1.76 24.82 -1.04
CA CYS A 452 2.87 24.07 -1.62
C CYS A 452 2.74 22.55 -1.47
N CYS A 453 1.52 22.06 -1.67
CA CYS A 453 1.25 20.71 -2.15
C CYS A 453 1.51 20.59 -3.66
N ASP A 454 1.44 19.36 -4.18
CA ASP A 454 1.40 19.05 -5.60
C ASP A 454 0.36 19.92 -6.34
N CYS A 455 -0.79 20.18 -5.70
CA CYS A 455 -1.89 21.01 -6.16
C CYS A 455 -1.69 22.54 -6.19
N SER A 456 -0.59 23.08 -5.67
CA SER A 456 -0.36 24.54 -5.62
C SER A 456 1.09 24.98 -5.86
N CYS A 457 2.04 24.05 -5.95
CA CYS A 457 3.42 24.32 -6.34
C CYS A 457 4.01 23.27 -7.30
N GLY A 458 3.41 22.07 -7.44
CA GLY A 458 3.95 20.97 -8.26
C GLY A 458 3.35 20.88 -9.67
N ASN A 459 2.04 20.66 -9.80
CA ASN A 459 1.36 20.43 -11.07
C ASN A 459 1.13 21.74 -11.84
N ILE A 460 2.18 22.23 -12.51
CA ILE A 460 2.13 23.49 -13.28
C ILE A 460 1.05 23.45 -14.36
N ALA A 461 0.92 22.34 -15.09
CA ALA A 461 -0.04 22.20 -16.17
C ALA A 461 -1.50 22.34 -15.70
N MET A 462 -1.87 21.64 -14.62
CA MET A 462 -3.21 21.76 -14.02
C MET A 462 -3.47 23.18 -13.52
N MET A 463 -2.47 23.80 -12.86
CA MET A 463 -2.61 25.16 -12.34
C MET A 463 -2.82 26.19 -13.46
N GLU A 464 -2.04 26.11 -14.55
CA GLU A 464 -2.25 26.95 -15.74
C GLU A 464 -3.62 26.72 -16.38
N TRP A 465 -4.03 25.45 -16.53
CA TRP A 465 -5.34 25.10 -17.05
C TRP A 465 -6.48 25.66 -16.18
N ALA A 466 -6.35 25.63 -14.86
CA ALA A 466 -7.36 26.13 -13.94
C ALA A 466 -7.55 27.67 -14.06
N MET A 467 -6.50 28.40 -14.46
CA MET A 467 -6.55 29.85 -14.60
C MET A 467 -7.54 30.35 -15.66
N GLN A 468 -7.83 29.54 -16.68
CA GLN A 468 -8.78 29.94 -17.74
C GLN A 468 -10.22 30.18 -17.22
N TYR A 469 -10.53 29.65 -16.02
CA TYR A 469 -11.83 29.79 -15.39
C TYR A 469 -11.93 31.04 -14.50
N LEU A 470 -10.82 31.74 -14.26
CA LEU A 470 -10.74 32.87 -13.33
C LEU A 470 -11.09 34.20 -14.01
N ASN A 471 -11.62 35.13 -13.22
CA ASN A 471 -11.76 36.52 -13.66
C ASN A 471 -10.39 37.25 -13.62
N PRO A 472 -10.23 38.37 -14.34
CA PRO A 472 -8.93 39.05 -14.45
C PRO A 472 -8.32 39.52 -13.12
N ASP A 473 -9.14 39.98 -12.17
CA ASP A 473 -8.66 40.44 -10.86
C ASP A 473 -8.05 39.30 -10.05
N LEU A 474 -8.82 38.22 -9.87
CA LEU A 474 -8.39 37.07 -9.10
C LEU A 474 -7.20 36.38 -9.77
N LEU A 475 -7.20 36.31 -11.11
CA LEU A 475 -6.08 35.78 -11.89
C LEU A 475 -4.77 36.52 -11.57
N SER A 476 -4.79 37.85 -11.57
CA SER A 476 -3.61 38.65 -11.26
C SER A 476 -3.06 38.37 -9.86
N ARG A 477 -3.94 38.34 -8.86
CA ARG A 477 -3.56 38.08 -7.46
C ARG A 477 -2.97 36.69 -7.25
N VAL A 478 -3.56 35.67 -7.89
CA VAL A 478 -3.10 34.29 -7.76
C VAL A 478 -1.78 34.06 -8.50
N ARG A 479 -1.61 34.61 -9.71
CA ARG A 479 -0.35 34.53 -10.45
C ARG A 479 0.81 35.09 -9.64
N GLU A 480 0.62 36.22 -8.97
CA GLU A 480 1.64 36.81 -8.11
C GLU A 480 2.08 35.83 -7.00
N LYS A 481 1.13 35.21 -6.29
CA LYS A 481 1.41 34.25 -5.21
C LYS A 481 2.11 32.98 -5.73
N LEU A 482 1.61 32.42 -6.84
CA LEU A 482 2.19 31.22 -7.45
C LEU A 482 3.60 31.48 -7.99
N TYR A 483 3.82 32.61 -8.67
CA TYR A 483 5.15 32.99 -9.14
C TYR A 483 6.12 33.21 -7.98
N ALA A 484 5.67 33.89 -6.93
CA ALA A 484 6.50 34.12 -5.75
C ALA A 484 7.00 32.82 -5.14
N ALA A 485 6.16 31.78 -5.08
CA ALA A 485 6.48 30.47 -4.52
C ALA A 485 7.27 29.56 -5.46
N THR A 486 6.88 29.47 -6.73
CA THR A 486 7.42 28.47 -7.68
C THR A 486 8.57 28.99 -8.54
N LYS A 487 8.67 30.32 -8.73
CA LYS A 487 9.52 30.97 -9.74
C LYS A 487 9.28 30.49 -11.18
N SER A 488 8.17 29.78 -11.43
CA SER A 488 7.84 29.26 -12.75
C SER A 488 7.42 30.38 -13.70
N SER A 489 7.98 30.42 -14.90
CA SER A 489 7.63 31.40 -15.94
C SER A 489 6.15 31.34 -16.33
N ALA A 490 5.51 30.17 -16.16
CA ALA A 490 4.06 29.95 -16.25
C ALA A 490 3.23 31.05 -15.57
N PHE A 491 3.67 31.47 -14.40
CA PHE A 491 2.94 32.38 -13.52
C PHE A 491 3.55 33.77 -13.46
N ALA A 492 4.63 34.02 -14.21
CA ALA A 492 5.30 35.30 -14.23
C ALA A 492 4.28 36.43 -14.48
N PRO A 493 4.40 37.57 -13.77
CA PRO A 493 3.66 38.77 -14.09
C PRO A 493 3.96 39.14 -15.54
N SER A 494 2.93 39.34 -16.35
CA SER A 494 3.10 39.82 -17.72
C SER A 494 3.90 41.12 -17.71
N SER A 495 5.07 41.11 -18.37
CA SER A 495 5.98 42.25 -18.41
C SER A 495 5.51 43.39 -19.31
N ASP A 496 4.41 43.23 -20.03
CA ASP A 496 3.98 44.21 -21.03
C ASP A 496 2.60 44.80 -20.71
N GLY A 497 2.60 46.11 -20.47
CA GLY A 497 1.44 46.94 -20.74
C GLY A 497 1.11 46.87 -22.23
N GLY A 498 0.03 46.15 -22.55
CA GLY A 498 -0.65 46.21 -23.84
C GLY A 498 0.05 45.52 -25.00
N SER A 499 -0.42 44.31 -25.35
CA SER A 499 -0.53 43.84 -26.74
C SER A 499 -1.52 42.66 -26.81
N THR A 500 -2.46 42.77 -27.73
CA THR A 500 -3.58 41.85 -28.05
C THR A 500 -3.14 40.41 -28.36
N PRO A 501 -4.00 39.39 -28.15
CA PRO A 501 -3.63 37.99 -28.38
C PRO A 501 -3.52 37.69 -29.88
N THR A 502 -2.38 37.17 -30.32
CA THR A 502 -2.23 36.53 -31.64
C THR A 502 -2.75 35.09 -31.61
N ALA A 503 -3.53 34.76 -32.63
CA ALA A 503 -4.18 33.48 -32.89
C ALA A 503 -3.18 32.29 -33.04
N PRO A 504 -3.62 31.04 -32.85
CA PRO A 504 -2.73 29.88 -32.85
C PRO A 504 -2.28 29.50 -34.26
N SER A 505 -0.98 29.26 -34.43
CA SER A 505 -0.39 28.73 -35.67
C SER A 505 -0.35 27.20 -35.67
N ASN A 506 -0.84 26.59 -36.74
CA ASN A 506 -0.82 25.15 -37.02
C ASN A 506 0.59 24.53 -37.03
N PRO A 507 0.74 23.24 -36.66
CA PRO A 507 2.03 22.55 -36.69
C PRO A 507 2.32 21.97 -38.07
N GLY A 508 3.48 22.29 -38.64
CA GLY A 508 4.00 21.60 -39.82
C GLY A 508 5.08 22.35 -40.58
N GLN A 509 6.34 22.32 -40.09
CA GLN A 509 7.55 22.10 -40.90
C GLN A 509 8.82 22.07 -40.03
N PRO A 510 9.83 21.24 -40.39
CA PRO A 510 10.99 20.97 -39.54
C PRO A 510 12.12 22.00 -39.76
N GLN A 511 12.74 22.47 -38.67
CA GLN A 511 13.97 23.26 -38.71
C GLN A 511 15.21 22.39 -38.43
N ALA A 512 16.18 22.51 -39.33
CA ALA A 512 17.48 21.86 -39.33
C ALA A 512 18.54 22.66 -38.50
N PRO A 513 19.70 22.08 -38.17
CA PRO A 513 20.45 22.39 -36.95
C PRO A 513 21.52 23.48 -37.10
N GLY A 514 21.71 24.29 -36.05
CA GLY A 514 22.72 25.33 -35.95
C GLY A 514 23.82 24.99 -34.93
N THR A 515 24.96 24.56 -35.46
CA THR A 515 26.36 24.74 -35.04
C THR A 515 26.73 25.04 -33.58
N SER A 516 27.53 24.12 -33.05
CA SER A 516 28.36 24.20 -31.83
C SER A 516 29.53 25.19 -31.97
N ALA A 517 29.85 25.88 -30.88
CA ALA A 517 31.19 26.42 -30.63
C ALA A 517 31.60 26.07 -29.20
N ASP A 518 32.69 25.30 -29.15
CA ASP A 518 33.41 24.78 -27.99
C ASP A 518 34.32 25.85 -27.37
N ASN A 519 34.49 25.80 -26.04
CA ASN A 519 35.72 26.15 -25.33
C ASN A 519 35.55 25.95 -23.81
N GLY A 520 36.38 25.08 -23.22
CA GLY A 520 36.95 25.31 -21.88
C GLY A 520 36.69 24.25 -20.82
N GLU A 521 37.65 23.32 -20.71
CA GLU A 521 37.86 22.21 -19.78
C GLU A 521 38.06 22.61 -18.28
N PRO A 522 38.27 21.67 -17.31
CA PRO A 522 37.27 21.26 -16.33
C PRO A 522 37.63 21.59 -14.86
N HIS A 523 36.63 21.77 -14.01
CA HIS A 523 36.80 21.74 -12.56
C HIS A 523 35.99 20.59 -11.95
N HIS A 524 36.72 19.63 -11.36
CA HIS A 524 36.22 18.66 -10.41
C HIS A 524 35.79 19.37 -9.13
N GLU A 525 34.55 19.17 -8.71
CA GLU A 525 34.15 19.34 -7.31
C GLU A 525 33.06 18.31 -6.96
N GLU A 526 33.29 17.64 -5.83
CA GLU A 526 32.49 16.58 -5.25
C GLU A 526 31.08 17.09 -4.91
N SER A 527 30.07 16.34 -5.32
CA SER A 527 28.69 16.51 -4.88
C SER A 527 28.56 16.13 -3.41
N GLN A 528 28.48 17.13 -2.53
CA GLN A 528 27.93 16.95 -1.19
C GLN A 528 26.42 16.77 -1.29
N ASP A 529 25.96 15.64 -0.76
CA ASP A 529 24.56 15.35 -0.45
C ASP A 529 23.92 16.54 0.25
N SER A 530 22.81 17.02 -0.30
CA SER A 530 21.93 17.95 0.40
C SER A 530 20.83 17.14 1.07
N ASP A 531 20.84 17.19 2.40
CA ASP A 531 19.86 16.62 3.30
C ASP A 531 18.42 16.95 2.87
N VAL A 532 17.77 15.96 2.26
CA VAL A 532 16.32 15.94 2.12
C VAL A 532 15.75 15.54 3.48
N SER A 533 14.99 16.47 4.05
CA SER A 533 14.23 16.28 5.29
C SER A 533 13.38 15.02 5.18
N THR A 534 13.77 14.00 5.94
CA THR A 534 13.07 12.73 6.07
C THR A 534 11.75 12.98 6.79
N SER A 535 10.65 12.89 6.04
CA SER A 535 9.36 12.59 6.62
C SER A 535 9.47 11.26 7.37
N ALA A 536 9.15 11.28 8.66
CA ALA A 536 9.15 10.11 9.53
C ALA A 536 8.37 8.93 8.91
N PRO A 537 8.76 7.66 9.19
CA PRO A 537 8.01 6.50 8.72
C PRO A 537 6.58 6.55 9.26
N GLY A 538 5.61 6.66 8.35
CA GLY A 538 4.19 6.59 8.64
C GLY A 538 3.81 5.19 9.11
N VAL A 539 3.23 5.13 10.30
CA VAL A 539 2.72 3.91 10.93
C VAL A 539 1.48 3.44 10.19
N GLU A 540 1.39 2.15 9.85
CA GLU A 540 0.14 1.48 9.44
C GLU A 540 -0.93 1.66 10.53
N ALA A 541 -1.67 2.77 10.44
CA ALA A 541 -2.70 3.25 11.37
C ALA A 541 -2.20 3.63 12.78
N ALA A 542 -1.74 4.87 12.94
CA ALA A 542 -1.84 5.60 14.21
C ALA A 542 -2.36 7.02 13.98
N THR A 543 -3.65 7.23 14.23
CA THR A 543 -4.24 8.57 14.43
C THR A 543 -3.85 9.08 15.82
N HIS A 544 -3.07 10.16 15.89
CA HIS A 544 -2.77 10.85 17.15
C HIS A 544 -4.05 11.49 17.75
N SER A 545 -4.46 11.04 18.94
CA SER A 545 -5.44 11.79 19.75
C SER A 545 -4.72 12.82 20.62
N SER A 546 -5.12 14.08 20.54
CA SER A 546 -4.68 15.14 21.46
C SER A 546 -5.18 14.87 22.88
N ALA A 547 -4.28 15.02 23.87
CA ALA A 547 -4.58 14.87 25.28
C ALA A 547 -5.61 15.89 25.76
N GLY A 548 -6.65 15.41 26.43
CA GLY A 548 -7.53 16.23 27.26
C GLY A 548 -6.83 16.62 28.56
N GLU A 549 -7.11 17.83 29.02
CA GLU A 549 -6.60 18.39 30.28
C GLU A 549 -6.93 17.47 31.45
N ASN A 550 -5.89 16.95 32.11
CA ASN A 550 -6.01 16.48 33.48
C ASN A 550 -4.72 16.84 34.24
N GLN A 551 -4.90 17.57 35.34
CA GLN A 551 -3.82 18.11 36.17
C GLN A 551 -3.07 16.98 36.88
N GLY A 552 -1.96 16.54 36.31
CA GLY A 552 -0.95 15.71 36.96
C GLY A 552 0.41 16.39 36.82
N LYS A 553 1.05 16.72 37.95
CA LYS A 553 2.31 17.49 38.00
C LYS A 553 3.44 16.79 37.22
N ALA A 554 3.82 17.35 36.09
CA ALA A 554 5.09 17.06 35.42
C ALA A 554 6.10 18.17 35.76
N TYR A 555 7.34 17.79 36.08
CA TYR A 555 8.42 18.72 36.36
C TYR A 555 8.99 19.26 35.04
N GLU A 556 8.94 20.57 34.83
CA GLU A 556 9.65 21.26 33.77
C GLU A 556 11.16 21.31 34.06
N VAL A 557 11.97 20.94 33.08
CA VAL A 557 13.37 21.35 33.01
C VAL A 557 13.41 22.61 32.13
N SER A 558 13.56 23.76 32.76
CA SER A 558 13.73 25.04 32.09
C SER A 558 15.07 25.11 31.35
N SER A 559 15.04 25.50 30.08
CA SER A 559 16.22 25.83 29.28
C SER A 559 16.82 27.17 29.72
N ALA A 560 18.04 27.14 30.28
CA ALA A 560 18.83 28.35 30.49
C ALA A 560 19.66 28.66 29.22
N SER A 561 19.48 29.87 28.71
CA SER A 561 20.29 30.46 27.65
C SER A 561 21.69 30.81 28.15
N GLY A 562 22.73 30.24 27.54
CA GLY A 562 24.12 30.61 27.79
C GLY A 562 25.03 30.13 26.67
N SER A 563 25.60 31.07 25.91
CA SER A 563 26.56 30.86 24.84
C SER A 563 27.91 30.34 25.36
N ALA A 564 28.41 29.21 24.84
CA ALA A 564 29.81 28.81 24.95
C ALA A 564 30.23 27.87 23.80
N ASN A 565 31.41 28.12 23.24
CA ASN A 565 32.06 27.36 22.15
C ASN A 565 32.30 25.87 22.50
N PRO A 566 32.33 24.97 21.51
CA PRO A 566 32.61 23.56 21.73
C PRO A 566 34.12 23.29 21.76
N GLU A 567 34.65 22.83 22.91
CA GLU A 567 35.82 21.94 22.94
C GLU A 567 35.33 20.53 23.28
N THR A 568 35.42 19.64 22.30
CA THR A 568 35.11 18.21 22.47
C THR A 568 36.38 17.46 22.86
N GLY A 569 36.43 17.01 24.13
CA GLY A 569 37.41 16.04 24.60
C GLY A 569 36.79 15.18 25.70
N LEU A 570 36.68 13.87 25.47
CA LEU A 570 36.22 12.94 26.50
C LEU A 570 37.26 12.96 27.65
N PRO A 571 36.85 13.23 28.90
CA PRO A 571 37.82 13.33 29.98
C PRO A 571 38.50 11.97 30.23
N VAL A 572 39.82 12.00 30.44
CA VAL A 572 40.70 10.82 30.56
C VAL A 572 40.18 9.79 31.57
N TYR A 573 39.50 10.22 32.65
CA TYR A 573 38.92 9.31 33.63
C TYR A 573 37.79 8.43 33.07
N ALA A 574 37.03 8.92 32.07
CA ALA A 574 35.98 8.14 31.40
C ALA A 574 36.57 7.02 30.54
N ILE A 575 37.70 7.28 29.88
CA ILE A 575 38.45 6.27 29.11
C ILE A 575 39.03 5.21 30.05
N VAL A 576 39.63 5.62 31.17
CA VAL A 576 40.15 4.70 32.19
C VAL A 576 39.03 3.84 32.79
N GLY A 577 37.84 4.41 33.02
CA GLY A 577 36.67 3.68 33.51
C GLY A 577 36.20 2.59 32.54
N ILE A 578 36.17 2.86 31.24
CA ILE A 578 35.77 1.89 30.21
C ILE A 578 36.78 0.74 30.15
N VAL A 579 38.09 1.04 30.16
CA VAL A 579 39.15 0.02 30.13
C VAL A 579 39.09 -0.87 31.39
N ALA A 580 38.80 -0.30 32.55
CA ALA A 580 38.66 -1.06 33.79
C ALA A 580 37.45 -2.02 33.76
N ILE A 581 36.30 -1.59 33.21
CA ILE A 581 35.09 -2.42 33.08
C ILE A 581 35.34 -3.58 32.12
N VAL A 582 35.98 -3.33 30.97
CA VAL A 582 36.32 -4.37 30.00
C VAL A 582 37.32 -5.37 30.60
N GLY A 583 38.30 -4.90 31.39
CA GLY A 583 39.25 -5.77 32.10
C GLY A 583 38.58 -6.68 33.15
N LEU A 584 37.61 -6.16 33.90
CA LEU A 584 36.85 -6.94 34.89
C LEU A 584 35.95 -7.99 34.23
N LEU A 585 35.33 -7.68 33.09
CA LEU A 585 34.54 -8.64 32.31
C LEU A 585 35.42 -9.75 31.72
N GLY A 586 36.61 -9.40 31.22
CA GLY A 586 37.59 -10.38 30.75
C GLY A 586 38.06 -11.33 31.86
N LEU A 587 38.38 -10.78 33.04
CA LEU A 587 38.77 -11.59 34.20
C LEU A 587 37.64 -12.51 34.68
N GLY A 588 36.39 -12.04 34.68
CA GLY A 588 35.22 -12.86 35.00
C GLY A 588 35.01 -14.01 34.01
N TYR A 589 35.24 -13.76 32.71
CA TYR A 589 35.10 -14.76 31.65
C TYR A 589 36.18 -15.85 31.71
N PHE A 590 37.43 -15.48 32.05
CA PHE A 590 38.56 -16.43 32.05
C PHE A 590 38.80 -17.13 33.40
N PHE A 591 38.37 -16.53 34.52
CA PHE A 591 38.71 -17.04 35.87
C PHE A 591 37.49 -17.24 36.78
N GLY A 592 36.27 -17.15 36.26
CA GLY A 592 35.04 -17.40 37.01
C GLY A 592 34.90 -18.88 37.46
N PRO A 593 34.52 -19.15 38.73
CA PRO A 593 34.41 -20.49 39.26
C PRO A 593 33.13 -21.17 38.73
N GLY A 594 33.25 -21.81 37.57
CA GLY A 594 32.14 -22.55 36.94
C GLY A 594 32.54 -23.49 35.80
N ARG A 595 33.83 -23.69 35.54
CA ARG A 595 34.32 -24.71 34.59
C ARG A 595 34.88 -25.90 35.37
N THR A 596 34.02 -26.85 35.68
CA THR A 596 34.40 -28.26 35.88
C THR A 596 34.12 -29.00 34.59
N ASP A 597 35.03 -29.92 34.26
CA ASP A 597 35.11 -30.76 33.06
C ASP A 597 33.80 -31.36 32.53
#